data_AF-A0A6V7IH52-F1
#
_entry.id   AF-A0A6V7IH52-F1
#
_cell.length_a   1.000
_cell.length_b   1.000
_cell.length_c   1.000
_cell.angle_alpha   90.00
_cell.angle_beta   90.00
_cell.angle_gamma   90.00
#
_symmetry.space_group_name_H-M   'P 1'
#
loop_
_entity.id
_entity.type
_entity.pdbx_description
1 polymer ?
#
loop_
_entity_poly.entity_id
_entity_poly.type
_entity_poly.pdbx_seq_one_letter_code
_entity_poly.pdbx_strand_id
1 'polypeptide(L)' 'VYRMTRPQLYIDLNDVTDLRRVEKSDESLILGGNVSLTTVKNTFIKYAKDPGFHHLRQMAKHVDLIASVPVRN' A
#
# COMPACT_ATOMS: atom_id res chain seq x y z
N VAL A 1 -18.93 -19.33 -4.39
CA VAL A 1 -17.51 -19.15 -4.77
C VAL A 1 -17.45 -18.77 -6.24
N TYR A 2 -16.90 -17.60 -6.59
CA TYR A 2 -16.78 -17.17 -7.98
C TYR A 2 -15.65 -17.97 -8.65
N ARG A 3 -15.99 -18.84 -9.62
CA ARG A 3 -15.00 -19.62 -10.36
C ARG A 3 -14.52 -18.82 -11.57
N MET A 4 -13.35 -18.21 -11.43
CA MET A 4 -12.67 -17.61 -12.58
C MET A 4 -12.04 -18.71 -13.43
N THR A 5 -12.21 -18.60 -14.75
CA THR A 5 -11.41 -19.36 -15.71
C THR A 5 -9.95 -18.96 -15.60
N ARG A 6 -9.03 -19.89 -15.85
CA ARG A 6 -7.59 -19.59 -15.79
C ARG A 6 -7.24 -18.54 -16.85
N PRO A 7 -6.55 -17.44 -16.49
CA PRO A 7 -5.99 -16.50 -17.45
C PRO A 7 -5.03 -17.21 -18.42
N GLN A 8 -5.04 -16.80 -19.68
CA GLN A 8 -4.08 -17.27 -20.69
C GLN A 8 -2.75 -16.51 -20.63
N LEU A 9 -2.76 -15.32 -20.03
CA LEU A 9 -1.62 -14.42 -19.93
C LEU A 9 -1.52 -13.86 -18.51
N TYR A 10 -0.30 -13.79 -18.01
CA TYR A 10 0.05 -13.12 -16.76
C TYR A 10 1.08 -12.05 -17.08
N ILE A 11 0.89 -10.86 -16.51
CA ILE A 11 1.83 -9.73 -16.63
C ILE A 11 2.35 -9.46 -15.23
N ASP A 12 3.66 -9.61 -15.03
CA ASP A 12 4.32 -9.20 -13.80
C ASP A 12 4.75 -7.73 -13.89
N LEU A 13 4.36 -6.94 -12.89
CA LEU A 13 4.66 -5.52 -12.78
C LEU A 13 5.68 -5.22 -11.67
N ASN A 14 6.32 -6.25 -11.11
CA ASN A 14 7.30 -6.10 -10.05
C ASN A 14 8.45 -5.18 -10.42
N ASP A 15 8.94 -5.22 -11.66
CA ASP A 15 10.10 -4.41 -12.05
C ASP A 15 9.74 -2.99 -12.50
N VAL A 16 8.45 -2.59 -12.46
CA VAL A 16 8.03 -1.23 -12.76
C VAL A 16 8.23 -0.34 -11.52
N THR A 17 9.38 0.34 -11.48
CA THR A 17 9.79 1.19 -10.35
C THR A 17 8.78 2.27 -10.00
N ASP A 18 8.14 2.89 -10.99
CA ASP A 18 7.14 3.93 -10.76
C ASP A 18 5.93 3.44 -9.95
N LEU A 19 5.58 2.15 -10.06
CA LEU A 19 4.50 1.56 -9.26
C LEU A 19 4.89 1.29 -7.81
N ARG A 20 6.16 1.47 -7.42
CA ARG A 20 6.66 1.30 -6.05
C ARG A 20 6.94 2.63 -5.35
N ARG A 21 6.64 3.76 -5.99
CA ARG A 21 6.93 5.10 -5.46
C ARG A 21 5.98 5.47 -4.33
N VAL A 22 6.51 6.26 -3.41
CA VAL A 22 5.75 6.91 -2.34
C VAL A 22 6.12 8.39 -2.38
N GLU A 23 5.12 9.23 -2.62
CA GLU A 23 5.33 10.68 -2.79
C GLU A 23 4.43 11.43 -1.83
N LYS A 24 4.99 12.40 -1.10
CA LYS A 24 4.26 13.23 -0.15
C LYS A 24 4.37 14.68 -0.57
N SER A 25 3.23 15.34 -0.73
CA SER A 25 3.10 16.79 -0.82
C SER A 25 2.47 17.33 0.46
N ASP A 26 2.29 18.64 0.57
CA ASP A 26 1.66 19.24 1.75
C ASP A 26 0.17 18.87 1.89
N GLU A 27 -0.47 18.48 0.79
CA GLU A 27 -1.91 18.17 0.75
C GLU A 27 -2.20 16.68 0.51
N SER A 28 -1.24 15.91 -0.01
CA SER A 28 -1.48 14.53 -0.42
C SER A 28 -0.33 13.57 -0.12
N LEU A 29 -0.69 12.29 0.03
CA LEU A 29 0.23 11.17 0.09
C LEU A 29 -0.17 10.20 -1.03
N ILE A 30 0.70 10.06 -2.02
CA ILE A 30 0.50 9.20 -3.19
C ILE A 30 1.30 7.92 -2.98
N LEU A 31 0.65 6.78 -3.18
CA LEU A 31 1.23 5.44 -3.08
C LEU A 31 1.11 4.76 -4.46
N GLY A 32 2.21 4.23 -4.97
CA GLY A 32 2.21 3.46 -6.21
C GLY A 32 1.41 2.16 -6.06
N GLY A 33 0.82 1.66 -7.15
CA GLY A 33 -0.09 0.50 -7.11
C GLY A 33 0.56 -0.84 -6.72
N ASN A 34 1.89 -0.91 -6.67
CA ASN A 34 2.66 -2.10 -6.34
C ASN A 34 3.53 -1.92 -5.07
N VAL A 35 3.12 -1.04 -4.14
CA VAL A 35 3.74 -0.96 -2.82
C VAL A 35 3.24 -2.08 -1.91
N SER A 36 4.13 -2.68 -1.12
CA SER A 36 3.72 -3.70 -0.14
C SER A 36 2.89 -3.10 1.00
N LEU A 37 2.02 -3.90 1.60
CA LEU A 37 1.19 -3.47 2.73
C LEU A 37 2.04 -3.04 3.94
N THR A 38 3.21 -3.66 4.11
CA THR A 38 4.19 -3.24 5.11
C THR A 38 4.71 -1.83 4.85
N THR A 39 5.07 -1.52 3.60
CA THR A 39 5.47 -0.16 3.20
C THR A 39 4.33 0.83 3.42
N VAL A 40 3.09 0.50 3.04
CA VAL A 40 1.92 1.34 3.28
C VAL A 40 1.75 1.66 4.77
N LYS A 41 1.76 0.64 5.62
CA LYS A 41 1.61 0.81 7.08
C LYS A 41 2.68 1.73 7.66
N ASN A 42 3.94 1.51 7.28
CA ASN A 42 5.06 2.29 7.78
C ASN A 42 5.00 3.74 7.31
N THR A 43 4.65 3.96 6.04
CA THR A 43 4.42 5.29 5.47
C THR A 43 3.29 6.03 6.19
N PHE A 44 2.18 5.36 6.48
CA PHE A 44 1.08 5.95 7.24
C PHE A 44 1.49 6.33 8.65
N ILE A 45 2.21 5.47 9.36
CA ILE A 45 2.74 5.79 10.70
C ILE A 45 3.70 6.99 10.65
N LYS A 46 4.56 7.04 9.62
CA LYS A 46 5.53 8.11 9.41
C LYS A 46 4.86 9.47 9.26
N TYR A 47 3.89 9.59 8.34
CA TYR A 47 3.27 10.87 8.00
C TYR A 47 2.04 11.23 8.86
N ALA A 48 1.55 10.34 9.72
CA ALA A 48 0.41 10.63 10.60
C ALA A 48 0.62 11.79 11.59
N LYS A 49 1.86 12.23 11.78
CA LYS A 49 2.19 13.38 12.63
C LYS A 49 2.13 14.70 11.88
N ASP A 50 2.12 14.67 10.56
CA ASP A 50 2.09 15.87 9.73
C ASP A 50 0.68 16.51 9.79
N PRO A 51 0.59 17.85 9.80
CA PRO A 51 -0.69 18.56 9.72
C PRO A 51 -1.51 18.08 8.53
N GLY A 52 -2.82 17.84 8.72
CA GLY A 52 -3.70 17.31 7.68
C GLY A 52 -3.67 15.79 7.50
N PHE A 53 -2.67 15.08 8.06
CA PHE A 53 -2.47 13.64 7.85
C PHE A 53 -2.77 12.75 9.06
N HIS A 54 -3.33 13.29 10.14
CA HIS A 54 -3.63 12.52 11.35
C HIS A 54 -4.50 11.27 11.12
N HIS A 55 -5.36 11.30 10.09
CA HIS A 55 -6.19 10.17 9.66
C HIS A 55 -5.36 8.94 9.25
N LEU A 56 -4.12 9.11 8.80
CA LEU A 56 -3.21 8.01 8.44
C LEU A 56 -2.94 7.07 9.63
N ARG A 57 -3.03 7.56 10.88
CA ARG A 57 -2.87 6.71 12.06
C ARG A 57 -3.95 5.63 12.14
N GLN A 58 -5.19 5.98 11.77
CA GLN A 58 -6.29 5.02 11.72
C GLN A 58 -6.12 4.06 10.54
N MET A 59 -5.71 4.58 9.38
CA MET A 59 -5.44 3.73 8.21
C MET A 59 -4.35 2.70 8.49
N ALA A 60 -3.27 3.07 9.20
CA ALA A 60 -2.23 2.13 9.61
C ALA A 60 -2.77 0.98 10.50
N LYS A 61 -3.71 1.28 11.40
CA LYS A 61 -4.36 0.25 12.22
C LYS A 61 -5.15 -0.74 11.37
N HIS A 62 -5.88 -0.25 10.37
CA HIS A 62 -6.62 -1.12 9.45
C HIS A 62 -5.70 -2.03 8.65
N VAL A 63 -4.59 -1.50 8.12
CA VAL A 63 -3.58 -2.30 7.41
C VAL A 63 -2.94 -3.35 8.31
N ASP A 64 -2.74 -3.04 9.61
CA ASP A 64 -2.14 -3.99 10.54
C ASP A 64 -3.02 -5.23 10.81
N LEU A 65 -4.34 -5.09 10.65
CA LEU A 65 -5.30 -6.19 10.77
C LEU A 65 -5.36 -7.09 9.53
N ILE A 66 -4.70 -6.70 8.43
CA ILE A 66 -4.70 -7.49 7.20
C ILE A 66 -3.66 -8.60 7.29
N ALA A 67 -4.14 -9.81 7.56
CA ALA A 67 -3.39 -11.06 7.42
C ALA A 67 -2.05 -11.12 8.20
N SER A 68 -1.27 -12.17 7.94
CA SER A 68 0.03 -12.39 8.57
C SER A 68 1.15 -11.60 7.87
N VAL A 69 2.34 -11.53 8.49
CA VAL A 69 3.51 -10.85 7.90
C VAL A 69 3.87 -11.36 6.48
N PRO A 70 3.89 -12.68 6.19
CA PRO A 70 4.19 -13.19 4.85
C PRO A 70 3.21 -12.79 3.76
N VAL A 71 1.99 -12.39 4.12
CA VAL A 71 0.97 -11.92 3.17
C VAL A 71 1.12 -10.42 2.89
N ARG A 72 1.76 -9.68 3.80
CA ARG A 72 1.92 -8.22 3.73
C ARG A 72 3.20 -7.74 3.04
N ASN A 73 4.16 -8.64 2.87
CA ASN A 73 5.48 -8.39 2.27
C ASN A 73 5.55 -8.97 0.87
#